data_AF-A0A7X9BSG7-F1
#
_entry.id   AF-A0A7X9BSG7-F1
#
_cell.length_a   1.000
_cell.length_b   1.000
_cell.length_c   1.000
_cell.angle_alpha   90.00
_cell.angle_beta   90.00
_cell.angle_gamma   90.00
#
_symmetry.space_group_name_H-M   'P 1'
#
loop_
_entity.id
_entity.type
_entity.pdbx_description
1 polymer ?
#
loop_
_entity_poly.entity_id
_entity_poly.type
_entity_poly.pdbx_seq_one_letter_code
_entity_poly.pdbx_strand_id
1 'polypeptide(L)'
;RGMSLEKEINLTNKQYLDDNMAVIHKKPTPIQVVKVDYPKREAAKITEAYYRRSSTTDYNGVYKGYYLDFEAKETKNKTSFPLSNFHGHQINHMKKSVEHGGICFTILRFVTLDEIYLLSSEFLFKWWDQQYKEKGRKSIPLSAIKKENFLIEYGFNPRIPYLKIVDQFIESRK
;
A
#
# COMPACT_ATOMS: atom_id res chain seq x y z
N ARG A 1 9.02 -7.56 -18.61
CA ARG A 1 9.53 -7.39 -17.23
C ARG A 1 10.16 -6.00 -17.14
N GLY A 2 9.89 -5.20 -16.09
CA GLY A 2 10.35 -3.80 -16.01
C GLY A 2 9.28 -2.77 -15.65
N MET A 3 8.12 -3.19 -15.12
CA MET A 3 7.09 -2.28 -14.63
C MET A 3 7.23 -2.14 -13.11
N SER A 4 7.10 -0.92 -12.58
CA SER A 4 7.12 -0.70 -11.13
C SER A 4 5.91 -1.37 -10.46
N LEU A 5 6.06 -1.72 -9.17
CA LEU A 5 4.96 -2.27 -8.38
C LEU A 5 3.72 -1.37 -8.42
N GLU A 6 3.90 -0.06 -8.31
CA GLU A 6 2.81 0.93 -8.39
C GLU A 6 2.01 0.79 -9.68
N LYS A 7 2.67 0.69 -10.84
CA LYS A 7 1.96 0.64 -12.12
C LYS A 7 1.21 -0.69 -12.28
N GLU A 8 1.75 -1.80 -11.75
CA GLU A 8 1.05 -3.08 -11.74
C GLU A 8 -0.17 -3.07 -10.81
N ILE A 9 -0.08 -2.42 -9.65
CA ILE A 9 -1.21 -2.23 -8.72
C ILE A 9 -2.28 -1.34 -9.37
N ASN A 10 -1.90 -0.23 -10.01
CA ASN A 10 -2.86 0.65 -10.69
C ASN A 10 -3.62 -0.08 -11.81
N LEU A 11 -2.92 -0.91 -12.61
CA LEU A 11 -3.57 -1.74 -13.62
C LEU A 11 -4.51 -2.78 -13.00
N THR A 12 -4.08 -3.40 -11.90
CA THR A 12 -4.90 -4.37 -11.15
C THR A 12 -6.16 -3.71 -10.58
N ASN A 13 -6.03 -2.53 -9.97
CA ASN A 13 -7.17 -1.79 -9.40
C ASN A 13 -8.14 -1.33 -10.48
N LYS A 14 -7.63 -0.90 -11.65
CA LYS A 14 -8.47 -0.60 -12.80
C LYS A 14 -9.27 -1.82 -13.24
N GLN A 15 -8.63 -2.99 -13.33
CA GLN A 15 -9.33 -4.22 -13.68
C GLN A 15 -10.42 -4.56 -12.65
N TYR A 16 -10.13 -4.46 -11.35
CA TYR A 16 -11.15 -4.69 -10.31
C TYR A 16 -12.34 -3.74 -10.43
N LEU A 17 -12.11 -2.51 -10.86
CA LEU A 17 -13.17 -1.54 -11.09
C LEU A 17 -13.99 -1.90 -12.34
N ASP A 18 -13.30 -2.18 -13.45
CA ASP A 18 -13.92 -2.51 -14.74
C ASP A 18 -14.76 -3.81 -14.64
N ASP A 19 -14.32 -4.78 -13.83
CA ASP A 19 -15.02 -6.04 -13.56
C ASP A 19 -16.07 -5.94 -12.43
N ASN A 20 -16.31 -4.75 -11.87
CA ASN A 20 -17.20 -4.50 -10.73
C ASN A 20 -16.91 -5.38 -9.50
N MET A 21 -15.63 -5.68 -9.25
CA MET A 21 -15.16 -6.46 -8.11
C MET A 21 -14.91 -5.58 -6.88
N ALA A 22 -14.26 -4.43 -7.06
CA ALA A 22 -13.91 -3.50 -5.99
C ALA A 22 -13.68 -2.07 -6.51
N VAL A 23 -13.88 -1.07 -5.66
CA VAL A 23 -13.64 0.33 -5.98
C VAL A 23 -12.45 0.82 -5.18
N ILE A 24 -11.25 0.80 -5.78
CA ILE A 24 -9.97 1.07 -5.11
C ILE A 24 -9.15 2.02 -5.95
N HIS A 25 -8.61 3.08 -5.33
CA HIS A 25 -7.85 4.11 -6.01
C HIS A 25 -6.55 4.45 -5.29
N LYS A 26 -5.58 4.94 -6.06
CA LYS A 26 -4.40 5.62 -5.51
C LYS A 26 -4.78 7.05 -5.16
N LYS A 27 -4.43 7.50 -3.97
CA LYS A 27 -4.55 8.90 -3.56
C LYS A 27 -3.58 9.76 -4.40
N PRO A 28 -4.03 10.90 -4.94
CA PRO A 28 -3.16 11.82 -5.65
C PRO A 28 -2.00 12.31 -4.76
N THR A 29 -0.86 12.59 -5.38
CA THR A 29 0.28 13.20 -4.66
C THR A 29 -0.16 14.55 -4.08
N PRO A 30 -0.06 14.76 -2.75
CA PRO A 30 -0.54 15.98 -2.13
C PRO A 30 0.34 17.16 -2.50
N ILE A 31 -0.28 18.18 -3.10
CA ILE A 31 0.34 19.46 -3.43
C ILE A 31 -0.40 20.59 -2.73
N GLN A 32 0.34 21.63 -2.35
CA GLN A 32 -0.20 22.91 -1.96
C GLN A 32 -0.10 23.86 -3.13
N VAL A 33 -1.23 24.16 -3.75
CA VAL A 33 -1.33 25.15 -4.81
C VAL A 33 -1.24 26.54 -4.21
N VAL A 34 -0.33 27.37 -4.74
CA VAL A 34 -0.10 28.75 -4.28
C VAL A 34 -0.59 29.77 -5.29
N LYS A 35 -0.36 29.51 -6.59
CA LYS A 35 -0.86 30.37 -7.67
C LYS A 35 -1.51 29.56 -8.77
N VAL A 36 -2.62 30.10 -9.28
CA VAL A 36 -3.41 29.55 -10.38
C VAL A 36 -3.75 30.69 -11.33
N ASP A 37 -3.46 30.48 -12.61
CA ASP A 37 -3.88 31.35 -13.69
C ASP A 37 -5.10 30.76 -14.39
N TYR A 38 -6.01 31.62 -14.86
CA TYR A 38 -7.22 31.22 -15.58
C TYR A 38 -7.23 31.81 -16.99
N PRO A 39 -6.52 31.21 -17.95
CA PRO A 39 -6.44 31.75 -19.31
C PRO A 39 -7.79 31.72 -20.04
N LYS A 40 -8.71 30.81 -19.68
CA LYS A 40 -10.08 30.68 -20.21
C LYS A 40 -11.00 30.10 -19.13
N ARG A 41 -12.32 30.26 -19.25
CA ARG A 41 -13.31 29.78 -18.25
C ARG A 41 -13.22 28.28 -17.91
N GLU A 42 -12.74 27.45 -18.85
CA GLU A 42 -12.67 25.99 -18.68
C GLU A 42 -11.26 25.47 -18.32
N ALA A 43 -10.27 26.36 -18.16
CA ALA A 43 -8.89 25.97 -17.94
C ALA A 43 -8.31 26.68 -16.71
N ALA A 44 -7.91 25.89 -15.71
CA ALA A 44 -7.11 26.34 -14.59
C ALA A 44 -5.68 25.84 -14.77
N LYS A 45 -4.70 26.76 -14.74
CA LYS A 45 -3.28 26.43 -14.83
C LYS A 45 -2.61 26.73 -13.50
N ILE A 46 -2.16 25.69 -12.80
CA ILE A 46 -1.31 25.85 -11.62
C ILE A 46 0.04 26.39 -12.07
N THR A 47 0.42 27.56 -11.57
CA THR A 47 1.71 28.22 -11.90
C THR A 47 2.73 28.13 -10.77
N GLU A 48 2.28 27.90 -9.53
CA GLU A 48 3.14 27.72 -8.37
C GLU A 48 2.51 26.72 -7.40
N ALA A 49 3.24 25.67 -7.03
CA ALA A 49 2.82 24.71 -6.03
C ALA A 49 4.02 24.09 -5.30
N TYR A 50 3.79 23.68 -4.06
CA TYR A 50 4.77 22.97 -3.23
C TYR A 50 4.28 21.56 -2.92
N TYR A 51 5.17 20.57 -2.96
CA TYR A 51 4.84 19.24 -2.47
C TYR A 51 4.58 19.28 -0.96
N ARG A 52 3.54 18.57 -0.53
CA ARG A 52 3.31 18.29 0.89
C ARG A 52 3.69 16.86 1.21
N ARG A 53 4.03 16.62 2.47
CA ARG A 53 4.18 15.25 2.97
C ARG A 53 2.79 14.65 3.12
N SER A 54 2.57 13.46 2.54
CA SER A 54 1.34 12.70 2.80
C SER A 54 1.23 12.42 4.30
N SER A 55 0.02 12.48 4.85
CA SER A 55 -0.28 12.05 6.21
C SER A 55 -0.83 10.63 6.27
N THR A 56 -1.12 10.02 5.12
CA THR A 56 -1.81 8.73 4.99
C THR A 56 -1.10 7.81 4.01
N THR A 57 -1.56 6.57 3.92
CA THR A 57 -1.19 5.56 2.91
C THR A 57 -1.62 5.96 1.49
N ASP A 58 -1.01 5.33 0.48
CA ASP A 58 -1.21 5.70 -0.92
C ASP A 58 -2.50 5.14 -1.54
N TYR A 59 -3.08 4.05 -1.04
CA TYR A 59 -4.26 3.41 -1.64
C TYR A 59 -5.39 3.21 -0.64
N ASN A 60 -6.63 3.43 -1.08
CA ASN A 60 -7.81 3.04 -0.32
C ASN A 60 -9.00 2.75 -1.23
N GLY A 61 -10.04 2.15 -0.65
CA GLY A 61 -11.24 1.80 -1.39
C GLY A 61 -12.24 0.97 -0.60
N VAL A 62 -13.19 0.39 -1.33
CA VAL A 62 -14.24 -0.48 -0.77
C VAL A 62 -14.26 -1.81 -1.52
N TYR A 63 -14.35 -2.89 -0.75
CA TYR A 63 -14.54 -4.25 -1.25
C TYR A 63 -15.50 -5.01 -0.34
N LYS A 64 -16.60 -5.55 -0.89
CA LYS A 64 -17.65 -6.28 -0.14
C LYS A 64 -18.16 -5.54 1.11
N GLY A 65 -18.26 -4.21 1.04
CA GLY A 65 -18.68 -3.35 2.17
C GLY A 65 -17.59 -3.02 3.19
N TYR A 66 -16.39 -3.58 3.06
CA TYR A 66 -15.25 -3.27 3.92
C TYR A 66 -14.41 -2.14 3.35
N TYR A 67 -13.99 -1.23 4.23
CA TYR A 67 -12.98 -0.23 3.91
C TYR A 67 -11.61 -0.90 3.82
N LEU A 68 -10.95 -0.75 2.67
CA LEU A 68 -9.57 -1.20 2.44
C LEU A 68 -8.64 0.02 2.42
N ASP A 69 -7.48 -0.10 3.04
CA ASP A 69 -6.45 0.94 3.07
C ASP A 69 -5.06 0.32 3.10
N PHE A 70 -4.24 0.57 2.09
CA PHE A 70 -2.96 -0.10 1.99
C PHE A 70 -1.86 0.74 1.38
N GLU A 71 -0.65 0.29 1.63
CA GLU A 71 0.58 0.84 1.08
C GLU A 71 1.24 -0.14 0.12
N ALA A 72 2.01 0.36 -0.84
CA ALA A 72 2.82 -0.45 -1.74
C ALA A 72 4.29 -0.05 -1.66
N LYS A 73 5.18 -1.01 -1.35
CA LYS A 73 6.62 -0.78 -1.30
C LYS A 73 7.40 -1.87 -2.01
N GLU A 74 8.56 -1.52 -2.54
CA GLU A 74 9.47 -2.46 -3.17
C GLU A 74 10.89 -2.31 -2.64
N THR A 75 11.65 -3.41 -2.64
CA THR A 75 13.06 -3.42 -2.28
C THR A 75 13.87 -4.27 -3.25
N LYS A 76 15.15 -3.91 -3.43
CA LYS A 76 16.13 -4.73 -4.16
C LYS A 76 16.91 -5.67 -3.23
N ASN A 77 16.77 -5.51 -1.92
CA ASN A 77 17.39 -6.42 -0.95
C ASN A 77 16.88 -7.84 -1.14
N LYS A 78 17.73 -8.84 -0.89
CA LYS A 78 17.39 -10.26 -1.08
C LYS A 78 16.97 -10.99 0.20
N THR A 79 17.24 -10.41 1.37
CA THR A 79 17.11 -11.12 2.66
C THR A 79 16.26 -10.38 3.69
N SER A 80 15.99 -9.09 3.48
CA SER A 80 15.18 -8.29 4.40
C SER A 80 14.60 -7.04 3.75
N PHE A 81 13.51 -6.53 4.33
CA PHE A 81 12.87 -5.28 3.96
C PHE A 81 13.18 -4.18 4.99
N PRO A 82 13.87 -3.08 4.62
CA PRO A 82 14.17 -1.99 5.55
C PRO A 82 12.91 -1.24 6.02
N LEU A 83 12.75 -1.06 7.33
CA LEU A 83 11.61 -0.33 7.90
C LEU A 83 11.66 1.17 7.58
N SER A 84 12.83 1.72 7.24
CA SER A 84 12.99 3.11 6.79
C SER A 84 12.17 3.48 5.54
N ASN A 85 11.66 2.49 4.80
CA ASN A 85 10.73 2.70 3.69
C ASN A 85 9.32 3.11 4.14
N PHE A 86 8.99 2.94 5.43
CA PHE A 86 7.76 3.43 6.02
C PHE A 86 8.03 4.69 6.83
N HIS A 87 7.03 5.57 6.86
CA HIS A 87 7.05 6.75 7.70
C HIS A 87 6.08 6.61 8.88
N GLY A 88 6.43 7.20 10.02
CA GLY A 88 5.62 7.08 11.24
C GLY A 88 4.16 7.54 11.08
N HIS A 89 3.90 8.56 10.24
CA HIS A 89 2.52 9.00 9.96
C HIS A 89 1.69 7.91 9.24
N GLN A 90 2.30 7.11 8.36
CA GLN A 90 1.61 6.04 7.64
C GLN A 90 1.21 4.94 8.61
N ILE A 91 2.13 4.55 9.50
CA ILE A 91 1.86 3.53 10.53
C ILE A 91 0.79 4.01 11.50
N ASN A 92 0.85 5.27 11.94
CA ASN A 92 -0.17 5.85 12.82
C ASN A 92 -1.54 5.92 12.13
N HIS A 93 -1.59 6.25 10.84
CA HIS A 93 -2.81 6.23 10.04
C HIS A 93 -3.41 4.82 9.93
N MET A 94 -2.57 3.82 9.63
CA MET A 94 -3.01 2.42 9.55
C MET A 94 -3.52 1.92 10.90
N LYS A 95 -2.83 2.20 12.01
CA LYS A 95 -3.28 1.83 13.37
C LYS A 95 -4.67 2.39 13.66
N LYS A 96 -4.88 3.69 13.45
CA LYS A 96 -6.20 4.34 13.62
C LYS A 96 -7.27 3.75 12.70
N SER A 97 -6.92 3.43 11.46
CA SER A 97 -7.87 2.84 10.50
C SER A 97 -8.32 1.44 10.93
N VAL A 98 -7.38 0.62 11.43
CA VAL A 98 -7.68 -0.71 11.98
C VAL A 98 -8.54 -0.61 13.25
N GLU A 99 -8.25 0.34 14.15
CA GLU A 99 -9.07 0.60 15.36
C GLU A 99 -10.54 0.91 15.03
N HIS A 100 -10.81 1.48 13.85
CA HIS A 100 -12.16 1.79 13.36
C HIS A 100 -12.73 0.72 12.42
N GLY A 101 -12.17 -0.48 12.41
CA GLY A 101 -12.67 -1.62 11.63
C GLY A 101 -12.17 -1.69 10.19
N GLY A 102 -11.29 -0.79 9.76
CA GLY A 102 -10.64 -0.86 8.45
C GLY A 102 -9.79 -2.13 8.27
N ILE A 103 -9.65 -2.58 7.02
CA ILE A 103 -8.71 -3.64 6.65
C ILE A 103 -7.47 -2.98 6.09
N CYS A 104 -6.41 -2.95 6.88
CA CYS A 104 -5.13 -2.39 6.48
C CYS A 104 -4.10 -3.46 6.15
N PHE A 105 -3.30 -3.23 5.11
CA PHE A 105 -2.23 -4.14 4.73
C PHE A 105 -1.13 -3.41 3.94
N THR A 106 -0.07 -4.14 3.59
CA THR A 106 0.97 -3.63 2.69
C THR A 106 1.27 -4.65 1.62
N ILE A 107 1.31 -4.21 0.36
CA ILE A 107 1.82 -5.00 -0.75
C ILE A 107 3.32 -4.73 -0.88
N LEU A 108 4.12 -5.77 -0.74
CA LEU A 108 5.56 -5.70 -0.65
C LEU A 108 6.25 -6.51 -1.74
N ARG A 109 7.07 -5.88 -2.59
CA ARG A 109 7.84 -6.58 -3.63
C ARG A 109 9.33 -6.68 -3.31
N PHE A 110 9.88 -7.89 -3.40
CA PHE A 110 11.31 -8.15 -3.48
C PHE A 110 11.71 -8.23 -4.96
N VAL A 111 12.10 -7.09 -5.55
CA VAL A 111 12.31 -6.93 -7.00
C VAL A 111 13.29 -7.95 -7.55
N THR A 112 14.42 -8.16 -6.85
CA THR A 112 15.50 -9.05 -7.30
C THR A 112 15.11 -10.53 -7.22
N LEU A 113 14.09 -10.87 -6.43
CA LEU A 113 13.59 -12.24 -6.29
C LEU A 113 12.33 -12.50 -7.12
N ASP A 114 11.75 -11.44 -7.70
CA ASP A 114 10.43 -11.46 -8.34
C ASP A 114 9.30 -12.00 -7.43
N GLU A 115 9.46 -11.82 -6.11
CA GLU A 115 8.48 -12.22 -5.10
C GLU A 115 7.67 -11.00 -4.63
N ILE A 116 6.37 -11.19 -4.43
CA ILE A 116 5.44 -10.17 -3.94
C ILE A 116 4.60 -10.74 -2.80
N TYR A 117 4.45 -9.99 -1.73
CA TYR A 117 3.78 -10.42 -0.51
C TYR A 117 2.68 -9.44 -0.11
N LEU A 118 1.63 -9.97 0.50
CA LEU A 118 0.65 -9.18 1.24
C LEU A 118 0.94 -9.32 2.73
N LEU A 119 1.36 -8.23 3.35
CA LEU A 119 1.65 -8.17 4.79
C LEU A 119 0.42 -7.67 5.55
N SER A 120 0.04 -8.36 6.62
CA SER A 120 -1.00 -7.84 7.52
C SER A 120 -0.52 -6.60 8.28
N SER A 121 -1.46 -5.74 8.65
CA SER A 121 -1.18 -4.56 9.48
C SER A 121 -0.55 -4.93 10.82
N GLU A 122 -1.04 -5.97 11.47
CA GLU A 122 -0.60 -6.42 12.80
C GLU A 122 0.86 -6.85 12.76
N PHE A 123 1.24 -7.58 11.71
CA PHE A 123 2.63 -7.98 11.48
C PHE A 123 3.53 -6.76 11.29
N LEU A 124 3.11 -5.80 10.45
CA LEU A 124 3.88 -4.57 10.23
C LEU A 124 4.03 -3.77 11.53
N PHE A 125 2.97 -3.62 12.32
CA PHE A 125 3.00 -2.88 13.58
C PHE A 125 3.96 -3.50 14.59
N LYS A 126 3.94 -4.83 14.74
CA LYS A 126 4.87 -5.58 15.59
C LYS A 126 6.33 -5.27 15.21
N TRP A 127 6.66 -5.33 13.91
CA TRP A 127 8.01 -5.03 13.44
C TRP A 127 8.37 -3.55 13.57
N TRP A 128 7.41 -2.65 13.34
CA TRP A 128 7.61 -1.22 13.50
C TRP A 128 7.89 -0.83 14.94
N ASP A 129 7.10 -1.33 15.90
CA ASP A 129 7.23 -0.94 17.31
C ASP A 129 8.46 -1.57 17.95
N GLN A 130 8.81 -2.82 17.61
CA GLN A 130 9.99 -3.46 18.18
C GLN A 130 11.31 -2.81 17.73
N GLN A 131 11.32 -2.09 16.60
CA GLN A 131 12.54 -1.45 16.08
C GLN A 131 13.11 -0.39 17.03
N TYR A 132 12.31 0.13 17.96
CA TYR A 132 12.69 1.15 18.94
C TYR A 132 13.21 0.55 20.26
N LYS A 133 13.15 -0.77 20.43
CA LYS A 133 13.71 -1.47 21.58
C LYS A 133 15.23 -1.63 21.45
N GLU A 134 15.94 -1.86 22.55
CA GLU A 134 17.40 -1.95 22.61
C GLU A 134 18.02 -2.96 21.61
N LYS A 135 17.34 -4.09 21.37
CA LYS A 135 17.73 -5.13 20.37
C LYS A 135 16.81 -5.17 19.15
N GLY A 136 16.11 -4.07 18.89
CA GLY A 136 15.16 -3.92 17.79
C GLY A 136 15.84 -3.92 16.42
N ARG A 137 15.35 -4.75 15.49
CA ARG A 137 15.84 -4.75 14.11
C ARG A 137 15.23 -3.59 13.33
N LYS A 138 16.03 -2.90 12.51
CA LYS A 138 15.58 -1.83 11.58
C LYS A 138 15.10 -2.36 10.22
N SER A 139 15.01 -3.68 10.07
CA SER A 139 14.51 -4.35 8.89
C SER A 139 13.77 -5.63 9.26
N ILE A 140 12.81 -6.02 8.40
CA ILE A 140 12.02 -7.24 8.52
C ILE A 140 12.72 -8.33 7.69
N PRO A 141 13.19 -9.45 8.28
CA PRO A 141 13.74 -10.57 7.53
C PRO A 141 12.71 -11.17 6.56
N LEU A 142 13.16 -11.52 5.36
CA LEU A 142 12.31 -12.20 4.36
C LEU A 142 11.78 -13.53 4.91
N SER A 143 12.56 -14.24 5.72
CA SER A 143 12.12 -15.48 6.37
C SER A 143 10.92 -15.26 7.31
N ALA A 144 10.86 -14.13 8.01
CA ALA A 144 9.71 -13.79 8.85
C ALA A 144 8.48 -13.45 8.01
N ILE A 145 8.68 -12.72 6.90
CA ILE A 145 7.60 -12.40 5.94
C ILE A 145 7.03 -13.69 5.35
N LYS A 146 7.87 -14.59 4.84
CA LYS A 146 7.46 -15.89 4.28
C LYS A 146 6.71 -16.78 5.28
N LYS A 147 7.05 -16.68 6.57
CA LYS A 147 6.46 -17.51 7.62
C LYS A 147 5.08 -17.03 8.07
N GLU A 148 4.89 -15.71 8.18
CA GLU A 148 3.72 -15.10 8.84
C GLU A 148 2.77 -14.38 7.86
N ASN A 149 3.12 -14.27 6.58
CA ASN A 149 2.35 -13.51 5.58
C ASN A 149 2.22 -14.27 4.26
N PHE A 150 1.48 -13.67 3.32
CA PHE A 150 0.98 -14.37 2.14
C PHE A 150 1.78 -13.99 0.90
N LEU A 151 2.27 -15.00 0.17
CA LEU A 151 2.80 -14.80 -1.17
C LEU A 151 1.64 -14.49 -2.12
N ILE A 152 1.77 -13.44 -2.94
CA ILE A 152 0.85 -13.18 -4.04
C ILE A 152 1.42 -13.85 -5.29
N GLU A 153 0.71 -14.84 -5.82
CA GLU A 153 1.03 -15.38 -7.14
C GLU A 153 0.56 -14.42 -8.23
N TYR A 154 1.43 -14.11 -9.19
CA TYR A 154 1.04 -13.30 -10.34
C TYR A 154 -0.08 -14.00 -11.12
N GLY A 155 -1.14 -13.24 -11.39
CA GLY A 155 -2.23 -13.67 -12.25
C GLY A 155 -2.06 -13.17 -13.69
N PHE A 156 -2.86 -13.73 -14.60
CA PHE A 156 -2.99 -13.20 -15.95
C PHE A 156 -3.88 -11.95 -15.95
N ASN A 157 -5.09 -12.07 -15.39
CA ASN A 157 -6.03 -10.98 -15.21
C ASN A 157 -6.86 -11.21 -13.93
N PRO A 158 -6.70 -10.41 -12.87
CA PRO A 158 -5.77 -9.29 -12.71
C PRO A 158 -4.32 -9.77 -12.44
N ARG A 159 -3.35 -8.87 -12.63
CA ARG A 159 -1.91 -9.19 -12.51
C ARG A 159 -1.45 -9.45 -11.08
N ILE A 160 -1.91 -8.64 -10.12
CA ILE A 160 -1.63 -8.80 -8.69
C ILE A 160 -2.96 -9.13 -7.98
N PRO A 161 -3.40 -10.40 -7.96
CA PRO A 161 -4.73 -10.81 -7.47
C PRO A 161 -4.86 -10.74 -5.93
N TYR A 162 -4.48 -9.61 -5.31
CA TYR A 162 -4.41 -9.44 -3.85
C TYR A 162 -5.77 -9.57 -3.14
N LEU A 163 -6.90 -9.32 -3.82
CA LEU A 163 -8.23 -9.47 -3.21
C LEU A 163 -8.53 -10.90 -2.78
N LYS A 164 -7.91 -11.91 -3.41
CA LYS A 164 -8.02 -13.33 -3.00
C LYS A 164 -7.48 -13.57 -1.58
N ILE A 165 -6.47 -12.80 -1.17
CA ILE A 165 -5.90 -12.87 0.18
C ILE A 165 -6.72 -11.99 1.13
N VAL A 166 -7.21 -10.83 0.66
CA VAL A 166 -8.11 -9.98 1.46
C VAL A 166 -9.38 -10.73 1.86
N ASP A 167 -9.91 -11.60 1.01
CA ASP A 167 -11.04 -12.47 1.37
C ASP A 167 -10.76 -13.31 2.63
N GLN A 168 -9.53 -13.82 2.80
CA GLN A 168 -9.14 -14.58 4.00
C GLN A 168 -9.15 -13.69 5.26
N PHE A 169 -8.78 -12.41 5.14
CA PHE A 169 -8.84 -11.45 6.25
C PHE A 169 -10.28 -11.07 6.60
N ILE A 170 -11.18 -11.06 5.63
CA ILE A 170 -12.61 -10.81 5.85
C ILE A 170 -13.22 -12.02 6.56
N GLU A 171 -12.90 -13.23 6.14
CA GLU A 171 -13.39 -14.48 6.74
C GLU A 171 -12.94 -14.63 8.19
N SER A 172 -11.70 -14.27 8.54
CA SER A 172 -11.22 -14.33 9.92
C SER A 172 -11.87 -13.31 10.87
N ARG A 173 -12.68 -12.38 10.36
CA ARG A 173 -13.42 -11.38 11.15
C ARG A 173 -14.88 -11.78 11.40
N LYS A 174 -15.35 -12.88 10.81
CA LYS A 174 -16.68 -13.45 11.04
C LYS A 174 -16.65 -14.43 12.20
#